data_AF-C1BR90-F1
#
_entry.id   AF-C1BR90-F1
#
_cell.length_a   1.000
_cell.length_b   1.000
_cell.length_c   1.000
_cell.angle_alpha   90.00
_cell.angle_beta   90.00
_cell.angle_gamma   90.00
#
_symmetry.space_group_name_H-M   'P 1'
#
loop_
_entity.id
_entity.type
_entity.pdbx_description
1 polymer ?
#
loop_
_entity_poly.entity_id
_entity_poly.type
_entity_poly.pdbx_seq_one_letter_code
_entity_poly.pdbx_strand_id
1 'polypeptide(L)'
;MVDAADKEKIEASRNELHNLLDKPQLAGIPILVLGNKRDLPNALDENGLTEKMNLNAVQDREICCYSVSCKEKDNIDLTLQWLISHSGSGRSKQ
;
A
#
# COMPACT_ATOMS: atom_id res chain seq x y z
N MET A 1 -4.18 0.67 4.94
CA MET A 1 -4.52 1.99 4.36
C MET A 1 -3.94 3.04 5.27
N VAL A 2 -3.24 4.03 4.71
CA VAL A 2 -2.58 5.12 5.45
C VAL A 2 -3.15 6.45 4.97
N ASP A 3 -3.07 7.47 5.83
CA ASP A 3 -3.48 8.82 5.48
C ASP A 3 -2.31 9.57 4.84
N ALA A 4 -2.39 9.84 3.53
CA ALA A 4 -1.30 10.48 2.79
C ALA A 4 -1.09 11.95 3.19
N ALA A 5 -2.09 12.59 3.80
CA ALA A 5 -2.01 13.99 4.23
C ALA A 5 -1.42 14.14 5.64
N ASP A 6 -1.37 13.07 6.43
CA ASP A 6 -0.95 13.08 7.83
C ASP A 6 0.45 12.44 8.00
N LYS A 7 1.47 13.27 7.78
CA LYS A 7 2.88 12.83 7.71
C LYS A 7 3.39 12.21 9.01
N GLU A 8 2.90 12.65 10.16
CA GLU A 8 3.30 12.10 11.47
C GLU A 8 2.79 10.66 11.64
N LYS A 9 1.55 10.40 11.23
CA LYS A 9 0.99 9.04 11.26
C LYS A 9 1.67 8.10 10.27
N ILE A 10 2.18 8.60 9.15
CA ILE A 10 2.92 7.80 8.17
C ILE A 10 4.20 7.23 8.80
N GLU A 11 4.93 8.00 9.60
CA GLU A 11 6.15 7.50 10.26
C GLU A 11 5.84 6.37 11.26
N ALA A 12 4.78 6.53 12.06
CA ALA A 12 4.30 5.46 12.95
C ALA A 12 3.88 4.22 12.15
N SER A 13 3.09 4.41 11.10
CA SER A 13 2.59 3.33 10.21
C SER A 13 3.73 2.59 9.53
N ARG A 14 4.80 3.30 9.14
CA ARG A 14 6.01 2.70 8.58
C ARG A 14 6.62 1.72 9.58
N ASN A 15 6.89 2.17 10.80
CA ASN A 15 7.53 1.32 11.80
C ASN A 15 6.68 0.08 12.10
N GLU A 16 5.36 0.22 12.22
CA GLU A 16 4.45 -0.92 12.37
C GLU A 16 4.46 -1.86 11.17
N LEU A 17 4.45 -1.33 9.94
CA LEU A 17 4.51 -2.13 8.72
C LEU A 17 5.79 -2.97 8.66
N HIS A 18 6.95 -2.35 8.92
CA HIS A 18 8.24 -3.05 8.93
C HIS A 18 8.30 -4.11 10.06
N ASN A 19 7.75 -3.81 11.24
CA ASN A 19 7.63 -4.80 12.32
C ASN A 19 6.69 -5.95 11.97
N LEU A 20 5.64 -5.70 11.18
CA LEU A 20 4.75 -6.75 10.68
C LEU A 20 5.43 -7.59 9.60
N LEU A 21 6.17 -6.95 8.70
CA LEU A 21 6.93 -7.59 7.62
C LEU A 21 7.99 -8.57 8.13
N ASP A 22 8.59 -8.27 9.28
CA ASP A 22 9.56 -9.13 9.96
C ASP A 22 8.92 -10.43 10.47
N LYS A 23 7.60 -10.47 10.64
CA LYS A 23 6.92 -11.68 11.11
C LYS A 23 6.95 -12.78 10.04
N PRO A 24 7.42 -14.00 10.38
CA PRO A 24 7.57 -15.09 9.41
C PRO A 24 6.24 -15.55 8.80
N GLN A 25 5.13 -15.38 9.53
CA GLN A 25 3.76 -15.65 9.05
C GLN A 25 3.33 -14.78 7.85
N LEU A 26 3.99 -13.64 7.61
CA LEU A 26 3.70 -12.77 6.49
C LEU A 26 4.76 -12.92 5.37
N ALA A 27 5.76 -13.79 5.52
CA ALA A 27 6.81 -13.98 4.53
C ALA A 27 6.24 -14.36 3.14
N GLY A 28 6.74 -13.71 2.09
CA GLY A 28 6.30 -13.94 0.70
C GLY A 28 4.87 -13.48 0.35
N ILE A 29 4.12 -12.88 1.28
CA ILE A 29 2.78 -12.36 0.98
C ILE A 29 2.91 -10.97 0.33
N PRO A 30 2.31 -10.75 -0.87
CA PRO A 30 2.35 -9.45 -1.52
C PRO A 30 1.58 -8.40 -0.71
N ILE A 31 2.10 -7.18 -0.68
CA ILE A 31 1.53 -6.09 0.13
C ILE A 31 1.01 -4.96 -0.76
N LEU A 32 -0.21 -4.54 -0.46
CA LEU A 32 -0.83 -3.36 -1.05
C LEU A 32 -0.92 -2.22 -0.04
N VAL A 33 -0.21 -1.13 -0.33
CA VAL A 33 -0.27 0.11 0.45
C VAL A 33 -1.18 1.09 -0.26
N LEU A 34 -2.19 1.57 0.46
CA LEU A 34 -3.16 2.53 -0.04
C LEU A 34 -3.01 3.85 0.70
N GLY A 35 -2.52 4.87 0.00
CA GLY A 35 -2.45 6.25 0.48
C GLY A 35 -3.77 6.95 0.24
N ASN A 36 -4.59 7.09 1.27
CA ASN A 36 -5.88 7.76 1.18
C ASN A 36 -5.74 9.29 1.32
N LYS A 37 -6.77 10.03 0.92
CA LYS A 37 -6.89 11.50 0.97
C LYS A 37 -6.06 12.26 -0.07
N ARG A 38 -5.89 11.69 -1.27
CA ARG A 38 -5.24 12.34 -2.42
C ARG A 38 -5.88 13.70 -2.80
N ASP A 39 -7.12 13.95 -2.38
CA ASP A 39 -7.83 15.21 -2.60
C ASP A 39 -7.26 16.41 -1.80
N LEU A 40 -6.42 16.18 -0.79
CA LEU A 40 -5.83 17.24 0.01
C LEU A 40 -4.51 17.75 -0.58
N PRO A 41 -4.24 19.07 -0.58
CA PRO A 41 -3.03 19.65 -1.19
C PRO A 41 -1.72 19.26 -0.48
N ASN A 42 -1.81 18.80 0.77
CA ASN A 42 -0.68 18.29 1.55
C ASN A 42 -0.50 16.77 1.47
N ALA A 43 -1.33 16.07 0.67
CA ALA A 43 -1.25 14.63 0.50
C ALA A 43 0.00 14.23 -0.28
N LEU A 44 0.65 13.17 0.17
CA LEU A 44 1.75 12.54 -0.56
C LEU A 44 1.21 11.78 -1.77
N ASP A 45 1.92 11.91 -2.89
CA ASP A 45 1.76 11.04 -4.04
C ASP A 45 2.41 9.66 -3.79
N GLU A 46 2.27 8.77 -4.76
CA GLU A 46 2.74 7.38 -4.68
C GLU A 46 4.25 7.30 -4.42
N ASN A 47 5.05 8.17 -5.03
CA ASN A 47 6.51 8.18 -4.82
C ASN A 47 6.83 8.69 -3.43
N GLY A 48 6.23 9.81 -3.02
CA GLY A 48 6.42 10.37 -1.69
C GLY A 48 6.02 9.38 -0.58
N LEU A 49 4.95 8.62 -0.78
CA LEU A 49 4.53 7.59 0.17
C LEU A 49 5.48 6.38 0.17
N THR A 50 5.94 5.95 -0.99
CA THR A 50 6.91 4.86 -1.15
C THR A 50 8.23 5.16 -0.45
N GLU A 51 8.76 6.38 -0.62
CA GLU A 51 9.97 6.83 0.06
C GLU A 51 9.75 6.93 1.57
N LYS A 52 8.64 7.56 2.01
CA LYS A 52 8.41 7.82 3.43
C LYS A 52 8.09 6.55 4.22
N MET A 53 7.41 5.58 3.60
CA MET A 53 7.19 4.24 4.15
C MET A 53 8.37 3.29 3.92
N ASN A 54 9.43 3.77 3.24
CA ASN A 54 10.63 3.00 2.91
C ASN A 54 10.29 1.63 2.29
N LEU A 55 9.33 1.60 1.37
CA LEU A 55 8.86 0.35 0.75
C LEU A 55 9.94 -0.28 -0.13
N ASN A 56 10.83 0.54 -0.70
CA ASN A 56 11.97 0.10 -1.52
C ASN A 56 12.96 -0.80 -0.76
N ALA A 57 12.98 -0.74 0.58
CA ALA A 57 13.83 -1.61 1.39
C ALA A 57 13.32 -3.06 1.41
N VAL A 58 12.06 -3.30 1.04
CA VAL A 58 11.45 -4.62 1.06
C VAL A 58 11.60 -5.25 -0.32
N GLN A 59 12.55 -6.17 -0.45
CA GLN A 59 12.83 -6.88 -1.72
C GLN A 59 12.40 -8.35 -1.70
N ASP A 60 11.96 -8.84 -0.54
CA ASP A 60 11.53 -10.22 -0.31
C ASP A 60 10.15 -10.56 -0.92
N ARG A 61 9.41 -9.55 -1.38
CA ARG A 61 8.03 -9.70 -1.88
C ARG A 61 7.65 -8.57 -2.82
N GLU A 62 6.54 -8.76 -3.53
CA GLU A 62 5.92 -7.70 -4.29
C GLU A 62 5.23 -6.70 -3.35
N ILE A 63 5.52 -5.41 -3.56
CA ILE A 63 4.82 -4.31 -2.91
C ILE A 63 4.28 -3.38 -3.98
N CYS A 64 3.00 -3.06 -3.87
CA CYS A 64 2.35 -2.04 -4.69
C CYS A 64 1.83 -0.92 -3.80
N CYS A 65 2.01 0.32 -4.26
CA CYS A 65 1.53 1.51 -3.58
C CYS A 65 0.64 2.30 -4.52
N TYR A 66 -0.59 2.60 -4.10
CA TYR A 66 -1.53 3.44 -4.85
C TYR A 66 -2.04 4.58 -3.98
N SER A 67 -2.17 5.76 -4.58
CA SER A 67 -2.84 6.89 -3.94
C SER A 67 -4.30 6.95 -4.37
N VAL A 68 -5.20 6.83 -3.40
CA VAL A 68 -6.66 6.76 -3.59
C VAL A 68 -7.35 7.93 -2.90
N SER A 69 -8.53 8.31 -3.37
CA SER A 69 -9.45 9.16 -2.61
C SER A 69 -10.74 8.41 -2.36
N CYS A 70 -10.97 7.99 -1.12
CA CYS A 70 -12.25 7.37 -0.75
C CYS A 70 -13.43 8.34 -0.88
N LYS A 71 -13.18 9.65 -0.84
CA LYS A 71 -14.21 10.69 -0.95
C LYS A 71 -14.65 10.87 -2.40
N GLU A 72 -13.70 11.07 -3.31
CA GLU A 72 -13.96 11.28 -4.74
C GLU A 72 -14.10 9.97 -5.52
N LYS A 73 -13.90 8.82 -4.84
CA LYS A 73 -13.83 7.47 -5.44
C LYS A 73 -12.70 7.33 -6.48
N ASP A 74 -11.65 8.09 -6.30
CA ASP A 74 -10.51 8.11 -7.22
C ASP A 74 -9.55 6.94 -6.94
N ASN A 75 -9.11 6.26 -8.01
CA ASN A 75 -8.22 5.07 -7.99
C ASN A 75 -8.70 3.86 -7.17
N ILE A 76 -9.98 3.80 -6.79
CA ILE A 76 -10.54 2.61 -6.11
C ILE A 76 -10.57 1.42 -7.07
N ASP A 77 -10.94 1.63 -8.33
CA ASP A 77 -10.99 0.56 -9.34
C ASP A 77 -9.62 -0.09 -9.58
N LEU A 78 -8.54 0.71 -9.62
CA LEU A 78 -7.16 0.20 -9.75
C LEU A 78 -6.78 -0.70 -8.57
N THR A 79 -7.12 -0.25 -7.36
CA THR A 79 -6.91 -1.01 -6.13
C THR A 79 -7.66 -2.35 -6.17
N LEU A 80 -8.92 -2.32 -6.59
CA LEU A 80 -9.74 -3.53 -6.74
C LEU A 80 -9.17 -4.45 -7.82
N GLN A 81 -8.73 -3.91 -8.95
CA GLN A 81 -8.10 -4.68 -10.02
C GLN A 81 -6.82 -5.37 -9.55
N TRP A 82 -5.99 -4.68 -8.77
CA TRP A 82 -4.81 -5.29 -8.15
C TRP A 82 -5.18 -6.45 -7.22
N LEU A 83 -6.20 -6.25 -6.36
CA LEU A 83 -6.71 -7.27 -5.47
C LEU A 83 -7.31 -8.46 -6.23
N ILE A 84 -8.02 -8.23 -7.33
CA ILE A 84 -8.58 -9.28 -8.19
C ILE A 84 -7.44 -10.08 -8.85
N SER A 85 -6.43 -9.40 -9.37
CA SER A 85 -5.25 -10.02 -9.98
C SER A 85 -4.52 -10.93 -8.97
N HIS A 86 -4.41 -10.50 -7.72
CA HIS A 86 -3.70 -11.24 -6.68
C HIS A 86 -4.56 -12.29 -5.95
N SER A 87 -5.87 -12.08 -5.87
CA SER A 87 -6.82 -13.08 -5.33
C SER A 87 -7.10 -14.21 -6.33
N GLY A 88 -6.95 -13.95 -7.63
CA GLY A 88 -7.15 -14.92 -8.70
C GLY A 88 -6.00 -15.91 -8.90
N SER A 89 -4.81 -15.66 -8.33
CA SER A 89 -3.65 -16.56 -8.47
C SER A 89 -3.80 -17.91 -7.74
N GLY A 90 -4.91 -18.13 -7.02
CA GLY A 90 -5.36 -19.45 -6.57
C GLY A 90 -6.19 -20.23 -7.60
N ARG A 91 -6.41 -19.70 -8.81
CA ARG A 91 -7.26 -20.33 -9.84
C ARG A 91 -6.49 -20.61 -11.13
N SER A 92 -5.34 -21.28 -10.98
CA SER A 92 -4.73 -22.03 -12.08
C SER A 92 -5.49 -23.33 -12.28
N LYS A 93 -6.40 -23.30 -13.26
CA LYS A 93 -6.81 -24.36 -14.20
C LYS A 93 -6.95 -25.79 -13.66
N GLN A 94 -8.19 -26.27 -13.67
CA GLN A 94 -8.48 -27.65 -14.10
C GLN A 94 -9.34 -27.58 -15.37
#